data_AF-A0A6B8MBW7-F1
#
_entry.id   AF-A0A6B8MBW7-F1
#
_cell.length_a   1.000
_cell.length_b   1.000
_cell.length_c   1.000
_cell.angle_alpha   90.00
_cell.angle_beta   90.00
_cell.angle_gamma   90.00
#
_symmetry.space_group_name_H-M   'P 1'
#
loop_
_entity.id
_entity.type
_entity.pdbx_description
1 polymer ?
#
loop_
_entity_poly.entity_id
_entity_poly.type
_entity_poly.pdbx_seq_one_letter_code
_entity_poly.pdbx_strand_id
1 'polypeptide(L)'
;MTRQFRFLHGLLFSVFAFAFHGTDSASAEGACPPGFIPGGTMVPGQENAGWTGCLHAYDADDGGDGAGPSVGGDSGPPPFNAAEFRALLDWEKQVAQENEERLLKNNPVLRELKQGVWKFSHSQPKDPRQICTASFLKSNGGVLIMDWVGEARGTLLAYFGGAIPPITDIRTETVSLTQSGEIQRVRASHASLPWSAKIGMIIFAVPSTQALLGSIEENQDYSVEMGGQEVIHGKWHSGSTARKWLSNCVSKRSK
;
A
#
# COMPACT_ATOMS: atom_id res chain seq x y z
N MET A 1 -60.78 16.17 7.82
CA MET A 1 -61.18 16.11 9.24
C MET A 1 -59.98 15.59 10.03
N THR A 2 -59.19 16.47 10.68
CA THR A 2 -59.20 16.80 12.14
C THR A 2 -58.83 15.59 13.01
N ARG A 3 -57.94 15.61 14.00
CA ARG A 3 -57.09 16.59 14.75
C ARG A 3 -56.18 15.71 15.65
N GLN A 4 -54.88 15.97 15.78
CA GLN A 4 -54.20 16.67 16.90
C GLN A 4 -54.37 16.14 18.35
N PHE A 5 -53.26 16.32 19.12
CA PHE A 5 -53.05 16.39 20.58
C PHE A 5 -52.66 15.08 21.31
N ARG A 6 -51.74 14.99 22.30
CA ARG A 6 -50.99 15.90 23.24
C ARG A 6 -49.73 15.13 23.71
N PHE A 7 -48.50 15.67 23.72
CA PHE A 7 -47.78 16.39 24.80
C PHE A 7 -48.04 15.99 26.27
N LEU A 8 -47.00 15.50 26.97
CA LEU A 8 -46.56 15.83 28.36
C LEU A 8 -45.23 15.05 28.65
N HIS A 9 -44.06 15.69 28.79
CA HIS A 9 -43.39 16.24 29.99
C HIS A 9 -42.72 15.24 30.96
N GLY A 10 -41.41 15.42 31.20
CA GLY A 10 -40.69 15.02 32.44
C GLY A 10 -39.41 14.18 32.21
N LEU A 11 -38.24 14.79 32.00
CA LEU A 11 -37.15 15.02 32.99
C LEU A 11 -36.35 13.76 33.38
N LEU A 12 -35.07 13.68 32.96
CA LEU A 12 -33.91 13.59 33.87
C LEU A 12 -32.55 13.59 33.13
N PHE A 13 -31.60 14.23 33.79
CA PHE A 13 -30.22 14.54 33.42
C PHE A 13 -29.36 13.30 33.08
N SER A 14 -28.50 13.44 32.07
CA SER A 14 -27.08 13.06 32.17
C SER A 14 -26.27 13.73 31.07
N VAL A 15 -25.50 14.73 31.49
CA VAL A 15 -24.36 15.26 30.74
C VAL A 15 -23.22 14.26 30.91
N PHE A 16 -22.95 13.47 29.86
CA PHE A 16 -21.64 12.82 29.73
C PHE A 16 -20.81 13.64 28.75
N ALA A 17 -19.99 14.51 29.31
CA ALA A 17 -18.86 15.10 28.61
C ALA A 17 -17.86 13.97 28.31
N PHE A 18 -17.90 13.44 27.08
CA PHE A 18 -16.75 12.73 26.55
C PHE A 18 -15.72 13.78 26.14
N ALA A 19 -14.75 13.97 27.03
CA ALA A 19 -13.50 14.61 26.69
C ALA A 19 -12.85 13.81 25.56
N PHE A 20 -12.89 14.35 24.35
CA PHE A 20 -11.92 14.02 23.31
C PHE A 20 -10.55 14.37 23.88
N HIS A 21 -9.81 13.37 24.34
CA HIS A 21 -8.37 13.46 24.34
C HIS A 21 -7.97 13.47 22.87
N GLY A 22 -7.52 14.64 22.41
CA GLY A 22 -6.65 14.69 21.26
C GLY A 22 -5.54 13.68 21.50
N THR A 23 -5.26 12.83 20.51
CA THR A 23 -3.92 12.30 20.38
C THR A 23 -3.05 13.49 19.98
N ASP A 24 -2.65 14.27 20.99
CA ASP A 24 -1.44 15.05 20.90
C ASP A 24 -0.37 14.07 20.44
N SER A 25 0.20 14.36 19.29
CA SER A 25 1.54 13.90 18.99
C SER A 25 2.38 14.37 20.16
N ALA A 26 2.76 13.44 21.04
CA ALA A 26 3.81 13.68 22.00
C ALA A 26 5.10 13.82 21.17
N SER A 27 5.28 15.00 20.58
CA SER A 27 6.60 15.54 20.32
C SER A 27 7.21 15.66 21.71
N ALA A 28 8.08 14.71 22.05
CA ALA A 28 8.87 14.77 23.26
C ALA A 28 9.88 15.91 23.09
N GLU A 29 9.40 17.15 23.16
CA GLU A 29 10.23 18.32 23.34
C GLU A 29 10.93 18.17 24.70
N GLY A 30 12.19 17.74 24.67
CA GLY A 30 13.10 17.82 25.80
C GLY A 30 13.57 16.52 26.45
N ALA A 31 13.17 15.33 25.99
CA ALA A 31 13.66 14.06 26.55
C ALA A 31 14.63 13.37 25.58
N CYS A 32 15.80 13.97 25.36
CA CYS A 32 16.88 13.26 24.66
C CYS A 32 17.40 12.11 25.55
N PRO A 33 17.67 10.92 24.98
CA PRO A 33 18.22 9.80 25.73
C PRO A 33 19.60 10.13 26.31
N PRO A 34 20.06 9.41 27.35
CA PRO A 34 21.40 9.62 27.91
C PRO A 34 22.46 9.62 26.81
N GLY A 35 23.23 10.71 26.71
CA GLY A 35 24.23 10.93 25.65
C GLY A 35 23.79 11.87 24.52
N PHE A 36 22.59 12.46 24.58
CA PHE A 36 22.10 13.41 23.57
C PHE A 36 21.56 14.72 24.19
N ILE A 37 21.74 15.85 23.50
CA ILE A 37 21.32 17.19 23.94
C ILE A 37 20.26 17.80 22.98
N PRO A 38 19.28 18.57 23.49
CA PRO A 38 18.27 19.22 22.65
C PRO A 38 18.84 20.44 21.89
N GLY A 39 18.43 20.65 20.62
CA GLY A 39 18.52 21.96 19.96
C GLY A 39 19.51 22.13 18.79
N GLY A 40 19.98 21.04 18.17
CA GLY A 40 20.90 21.12 17.03
C GLY A 40 20.27 21.24 15.65
N THR A 41 20.91 22.00 14.75
CA THR A 41 20.65 21.96 13.31
C THR A 41 21.34 20.75 12.68
N MET A 42 20.59 19.93 11.93
CA MET A 42 21.10 18.71 11.27
C MET A 42 22.24 19.02 10.28
N VAL A 43 23.29 18.20 10.32
CA VAL A 43 24.29 18.14 9.23
C VAL A 43 23.72 17.26 8.12
N PRO A 44 23.83 17.64 6.83
CA PRO A 44 23.36 16.80 5.73
C PRO A 44 24.03 15.41 5.73
N GLY A 45 23.23 14.34 5.78
CA GLY A 45 23.70 12.96 5.67
C GLY A 45 23.65 12.12 6.96
N GLN A 46 23.13 12.65 8.07
CA GLN A 46 22.97 11.90 9.32
C GLN A 46 21.51 11.41 9.47
N GLU A 47 21.31 10.09 9.55
CA GLU A 47 20.01 9.49 9.84
C GLU A 47 19.87 9.30 11.37
N ASN A 48 19.11 10.18 12.00
CA ASN A 48 18.60 9.97 13.34
C ASN A 48 17.37 9.05 13.23
N ALA A 49 17.33 7.96 14.02
CA ALA A 49 16.28 6.96 14.04
C ALA A 49 14.91 7.48 14.55
N GLY A 50 14.39 8.56 13.97
CA GLY A 50 13.11 9.20 14.30
C GLY A 50 13.17 10.34 15.32
N TRP A 51 14.35 10.74 15.82
CA TRP A 51 14.48 11.74 16.88
C TRP A 51 14.95 13.10 16.35
N THR A 52 14.01 13.90 15.87
CA THR A 52 14.26 15.27 15.40
C THR A 52 14.68 16.16 16.58
N GLY A 53 15.87 16.77 16.52
CA GLY A 53 16.31 17.79 17.49
C GLY A 53 17.23 17.34 18.63
N CYS A 54 17.70 16.09 18.65
CA CYS A 54 18.69 15.61 19.61
C CYS A 54 20.07 15.43 18.95
N LEU A 55 21.09 16.17 19.41
CA LEU A 55 22.49 16.04 19.01
C LEU A 55 23.24 15.07 19.93
N HIS A 56 24.24 14.37 19.41
CA HIS A 56 25.13 13.55 20.24
C HIS A 56 25.97 14.46 21.14
N ALA A 57 26.06 14.19 22.44
CA ALA A 57 26.76 15.03 23.42
C ALA A 57 28.28 15.18 23.17
N TYR A 58 28.82 14.44 22.21
CA TYR A 58 30.22 14.51 21.78
C TYR A 58 30.48 15.56 20.70
N ASP A 59 29.45 16.20 20.16
CA ASP A 59 29.57 17.28 19.16
C ASP A 59 29.35 18.69 19.75
N ALA A 60 29.18 18.78 21.07
CA ALA A 60 29.16 20.05 21.78
C ALA A 60 30.57 20.40 22.25
N ASP A 61 31.47 20.68 21.30
CA ASP A 61 32.70 21.41 21.63
C ASP A 61 32.44 22.90 21.43
N ASP A 62 32.65 23.60 22.54
CA ASP A 62 32.37 25.00 22.74
C ASP A 62 33.21 25.88 21.81
N GLY A 63 32.57 26.86 21.19
CA GLY A 63 33.26 27.99 20.59
C GLY A 63 34.00 28.77 21.69
N GLY A 64 35.24 28.38 21.96
CA GLY A 64 36.18 29.08 22.81
C GLY A 64 37.29 29.72 22.00
N ASP A 65 37.21 31.04 21.81
CA ASP A 65 38.38 31.85 21.48
C ASP A 65 39.40 31.69 22.62
N GLY A 66 40.50 30.96 22.39
CA GLY A 66 41.60 30.96 23.36
C GLY A 66 42.55 29.77 23.33
N ALA A 67 43.64 29.94 22.57
CA ALA A 67 45.00 29.49 22.88
C ALA A 67 45.23 28.12 23.57
N GLY A 68 45.71 27.15 22.79
CA GLY A 68 46.51 26.02 23.25
C GLY A 68 46.63 24.93 22.19
N PRO A 69 47.79 24.29 21.98
CA PRO A 69 47.88 23.14 21.09
C PRO A 69 47.28 21.94 21.82
N SER A 70 45.99 21.69 21.60
CA SER A 70 45.29 20.49 22.08
C SER A 70 45.79 19.28 21.30
N VAL A 71 46.88 18.70 21.81
CA VAL A 71 47.26 17.31 21.57
C VAL A 71 46.15 16.44 22.15
N GLY A 72 45.51 15.60 21.31
CA GLY A 72 44.60 14.57 21.78
C GLY A 72 43.22 14.58 21.12
N GLY A 73 43.16 14.64 19.78
CA GLY A 73 42.01 14.09 19.07
C GLY A 73 42.09 12.57 19.23
N ASP A 74 41.41 12.03 20.23
CA ASP A 74 41.22 10.59 20.35
C ASP A 74 40.26 10.15 19.25
N SER A 75 40.79 10.11 18.02
CA SER A 75 40.17 9.42 16.89
C SER A 75 40.33 7.93 17.16
N GLY A 76 39.65 7.45 18.21
CA GLY A 76 39.49 6.03 18.45
C GLY A 76 39.01 5.39 17.15
N PRO A 77 39.51 4.20 16.80
CA PRO A 77 39.10 3.54 15.57
C PRO A 77 37.57 3.46 15.53
N PRO A 78 36.94 3.65 14.36
CA PRO A 78 35.49 3.55 14.24
C PRO A 78 35.01 2.24 14.87
N PRO A 79 33.83 2.22 15.53
CA PRO A 79 33.35 1.08 16.32
C PRO A 79 33.21 -0.21 15.49
N PHE A 80 33.21 -0.08 14.16
CA PHE A 80 33.38 -1.17 13.22
C PHE A 80 34.45 -0.80 12.21
N ASN A 81 35.33 -1.74 11.90
CA ASN A 81 36.09 -1.65 10.66
C ASN A 81 35.18 -1.99 9.47
N ALA A 82 35.53 -1.52 8.27
CA ALA A 82 34.69 -1.73 7.07
C ALA A 82 34.43 -3.22 6.75
N ALA A 83 35.30 -4.14 7.19
CA ALA A 83 35.08 -5.57 6.99
C ALA A 83 34.01 -6.12 7.95
N GLU A 84 33.98 -5.67 9.20
CA GLU A 84 32.95 -6.03 10.18
C GLU A 84 31.58 -5.53 9.75
N PHE A 85 31.48 -4.28 9.27
CA PHE A 85 30.21 -3.75 8.78
C PHE A 85 29.70 -4.51 7.54
N ARG A 86 30.60 -4.89 6.61
CA ARG A 86 30.23 -5.75 5.48
C ARG A 86 29.76 -7.13 5.94
N ALA A 87 30.46 -7.74 6.90
CA ALA A 87 30.08 -9.05 7.45
C ALA A 87 28.69 -9.01 8.12
N LEU A 88 28.35 -7.91 8.82
CA LEU A 88 27.02 -7.71 9.38
C LEU A 88 25.95 -7.62 8.29
N LEU A 89 26.16 -6.80 7.26
CA LEU A 89 25.22 -6.67 6.13
C LEU A 89 25.04 -8.00 5.38
N ASP A 90 26.10 -8.78 5.22
CA ASP A 90 26.02 -10.09 4.57
C ASP A 90 25.28 -11.11 5.45
N TRP A 91 25.49 -11.07 6.76
CA TRP A 91 24.71 -11.87 7.72
C TRP A 91 23.22 -11.49 7.71
N GLU A 92 22.87 -10.20 7.70
CA GLU A 92 21.48 -9.74 7.62
C GLU A 92 20.80 -10.23 6.34
N LYS A 93 21.49 -10.15 5.19
CA LYS A 93 21.00 -10.72 3.92
C LYS A 93 20.79 -12.22 4.02
N GLN A 94 21.73 -12.95 4.60
CA GLN A 94 21.64 -14.40 4.77
C GLN A 94 20.45 -14.76 5.67
N VAL A 95 20.29 -14.11 6.81
CA VAL A 95 19.16 -14.33 7.73
C VAL A 95 17.83 -13.99 7.06
N ALA A 96 17.76 -12.93 6.26
CA ALA A 96 16.57 -12.58 5.50
C ALA A 96 16.22 -13.67 4.47
N GLN A 97 17.21 -14.18 3.74
CA GLN A 97 17.05 -15.27 2.78
C GLN A 97 16.58 -16.57 3.45
N GLU A 98 17.25 -17.00 4.51
CA GLU A 98 16.89 -18.22 5.25
C GLU A 98 15.48 -18.13 5.83
N ASN A 99 15.10 -16.96 6.36
CA ASN A 99 13.74 -16.72 6.84
C ASN A 99 12.71 -16.77 5.72
N GLU A 100 13.00 -16.14 4.57
CA GLU A 100 12.10 -16.19 3.42
C GLU A 100 11.92 -17.63 2.92
N GLU A 101 13.00 -18.38 2.75
CA GLU A 101 12.97 -19.79 2.35
C GLU A 101 12.16 -20.64 3.32
N ARG A 102 12.36 -20.45 4.63
CA ARG A 102 11.59 -21.13 5.67
C ARG A 102 10.11 -20.81 5.58
N LEU A 103 9.74 -19.54 5.35
CA LEU A 103 8.35 -19.12 5.19
C LEU A 103 7.72 -19.73 3.94
N LEU A 104 8.42 -19.73 2.81
CA LEU A 104 7.95 -20.29 1.55
C LEU A 104 7.82 -21.81 1.60
N LYS A 105 8.74 -22.50 2.29
CA LYS A 105 8.70 -23.95 2.49
C LYS A 105 7.48 -24.36 3.33
N ASN A 106 7.16 -23.59 4.36
CA ASN A 106 6.11 -23.92 5.31
C ASN A 106 4.73 -23.36 4.94
N ASN A 107 4.66 -22.45 3.95
CA ASN A 107 3.41 -21.79 3.56
C ASN A 107 3.17 -21.91 2.04
N PRO A 108 2.33 -22.87 1.60
CA PRO A 108 2.05 -23.06 0.18
C PRO A 108 1.34 -21.85 -0.46
N VAL A 109 0.55 -21.11 0.30
CA VAL A 109 -0.13 -19.88 -0.19
C VAL A 109 0.88 -18.80 -0.50
N LEU A 110 1.86 -18.60 0.40
CA LEU A 110 2.92 -17.61 0.18
C LEU A 110 3.75 -17.96 -1.07
N ARG A 111 4.01 -19.25 -1.31
CA ARG A 111 4.69 -19.71 -2.52
C ARG A 111 3.91 -19.39 -3.79
N GLU A 112 2.61 -19.64 -3.82
CA GLU A 112 1.75 -19.25 -4.94
C GLU A 112 1.77 -17.73 -5.16
N LEU A 113 1.68 -16.93 -4.10
CA LEU A 113 1.72 -15.46 -4.19
C LEU A 113 3.09 -14.92 -4.63
N LYS A 114 4.19 -15.58 -4.27
CA LYS A 114 5.53 -15.21 -4.75
C LYS A 114 5.66 -15.44 -6.26
N GLN A 115 5.12 -16.55 -6.75
CA GLN A 115 5.15 -16.90 -8.18
C GLN A 115 4.12 -16.08 -8.98
N GLY A 116 3.00 -15.72 -8.38
CA GLY A 116 1.85 -15.17 -9.06
C GLY A 116 0.83 -16.25 -9.37
N VAL A 117 -0.44 -16.03 -9.02
CA VAL A 117 -1.49 -17.03 -9.19
C VAL A 117 -2.80 -16.41 -9.63
N TRP A 118 -3.46 -17.04 -10.60
CA TRP A 118 -4.84 -16.70 -10.96
C TRP A 118 -5.84 -17.35 -10.01
N LYS A 119 -6.79 -16.56 -9.53
CA LYS A 119 -7.96 -17.01 -8.79
C LYS A 119 -9.22 -16.60 -9.56
N PHE A 120 -10.18 -17.49 -9.61
CA PHE A 120 -11.39 -17.32 -10.40
C PHE A 120 -12.62 -17.44 -9.52
N SER A 121 -13.62 -16.61 -9.76
CA SER A 121 -14.90 -16.67 -9.05
C SER A 121 -16.02 -16.15 -9.92
N HIS A 122 -17.20 -16.69 -9.74
CA HIS A 122 -18.42 -16.18 -10.33
C HIS A 122 -19.50 -16.05 -9.25
N SER A 123 -20.49 -15.19 -9.49
CA SER A 123 -21.61 -15.07 -8.56
C SER A 123 -22.46 -16.34 -8.54
N GLN A 124 -23.29 -16.48 -7.50
CA GLN A 124 -24.27 -17.57 -7.43
C GLN A 124 -25.24 -17.54 -8.63
N PRO A 125 -25.78 -18.68 -9.09
CA PRO A 125 -26.63 -18.74 -10.28
C PRO A 125 -27.86 -17.82 -10.28
N LYS A 126 -28.37 -17.45 -9.09
CA LYS A 126 -29.54 -16.58 -8.93
C LYS A 126 -29.19 -15.09 -8.74
N ASP A 127 -27.90 -14.73 -8.71
CA ASP A 127 -27.51 -13.33 -8.61
C ASP A 127 -27.82 -12.63 -9.94
N PRO A 128 -28.69 -11.59 -9.96
CA PRO A 128 -29.07 -10.91 -11.20
C PRO A 128 -27.89 -10.23 -11.92
N ARG A 129 -26.76 -10.01 -11.22
CA ARG A 129 -25.55 -9.41 -11.80
C ARG A 129 -24.69 -10.39 -12.58
N GLN A 130 -24.84 -11.71 -12.33
CA GLN A 130 -24.06 -12.79 -12.95
C GLN A 130 -22.56 -12.44 -13.13
N ILE A 131 -21.90 -12.07 -12.04
CA ILE A 131 -20.53 -11.55 -12.03
C ILE A 131 -19.55 -12.67 -12.40
N CYS A 132 -18.58 -12.37 -13.26
CA CYS A 132 -17.43 -13.23 -13.55
C CYS A 132 -16.14 -12.47 -13.23
N THR A 133 -15.26 -13.08 -12.45
CA THR A 133 -14.05 -12.44 -11.94
C THR A 133 -12.82 -13.34 -12.12
N ALA A 134 -11.73 -12.75 -12.61
CA ALA A 134 -10.41 -13.35 -12.60
C ALA A 134 -9.43 -12.37 -11.91
N SER A 135 -8.73 -12.86 -10.88
CA SER A 135 -7.77 -12.07 -10.13
C SER A 135 -6.39 -12.69 -10.20
N PHE A 136 -5.39 -11.94 -10.65
CA PHE A 136 -4.00 -12.33 -10.54
C PHE A 136 -3.43 -11.78 -9.24
N LEU A 137 -2.99 -12.66 -8.34
CA LEU A 137 -2.50 -12.30 -7.01
C LEU A 137 -0.98 -12.46 -6.94
N LYS A 138 -0.30 -11.45 -6.40
CA LYS A 138 1.13 -11.46 -6.09
C LYS A 138 1.37 -10.86 -4.70
N SER A 139 2.55 -11.07 -4.12
CA SER A 139 2.91 -10.57 -2.78
C SER A 139 2.73 -9.06 -2.59
N ASN A 140 2.95 -8.26 -3.65
CA ASN A 140 2.88 -6.79 -3.59
C ASN A 140 1.53 -6.21 -4.06
N GLY A 141 0.56 -7.04 -4.46
CA GLY A 141 -0.69 -6.58 -5.05
C GLY A 141 -1.18 -7.51 -6.14
N GLY A 142 -1.91 -6.96 -7.11
CA GLY A 142 -2.44 -7.77 -8.19
C GLY A 142 -3.37 -7.04 -9.12
N VAL A 143 -4.02 -7.84 -9.95
CA VAL A 143 -4.94 -7.41 -10.99
C VAL A 143 -6.28 -8.08 -10.75
N LEU A 144 -7.35 -7.31 -10.91
CA LEU A 144 -8.73 -7.75 -10.84
C LEU A 144 -9.39 -7.47 -12.19
N ILE A 145 -9.84 -8.52 -12.86
CA ILE A 145 -10.60 -8.45 -14.10
C ILE A 145 -12.01 -8.89 -13.76
N MET A 146 -12.99 -8.03 -14.03
CA MET A 146 -14.37 -8.30 -13.68
C MET A 146 -15.31 -7.87 -14.79
N ASP A 147 -16.33 -8.70 -15.01
CA ASP A 147 -17.40 -8.43 -15.94
C ASP A 147 -18.72 -8.82 -15.28
N TRP A 148 -19.79 -8.04 -15.49
CA TRP A 148 -21.10 -8.31 -14.93
C TRP A 148 -22.24 -7.75 -15.81
N VAL A 149 -23.43 -8.30 -15.62
CA VAL A 149 -24.67 -7.92 -16.31
C VAL A 149 -25.72 -7.41 -15.30
N GLY A 150 -26.98 -7.31 -15.70
CA GLY A 150 -28.07 -6.76 -14.89
C GLY A 150 -28.41 -5.32 -15.26
N GLU A 151 -29.08 -4.61 -14.34
CA GLU A 151 -29.52 -3.21 -14.58
C GLU A 151 -28.36 -2.26 -14.90
N ALA A 152 -27.24 -2.44 -14.21
CA ALA A 152 -26.02 -1.65 -14.39
C ALA A 152 -24.87 -2.53 -14.88
N ARG A 153 -25.00 -3.15 -16.06
CA ARG A 153 -23.92 -3.96 -16.67
C ARG A 153 -22.62 -3.19 -16.80
N GLY A 154 -21.50 -3.89 -16.73
CA GLY A 154 -20.20 -3.28 -16.90
C GLY A 154 -19.05 -4.27 -16.94
N THR A 155 -17.89 -3.74 -17.26
CA THR A 155 -16.64 -4.48 -17.24
C THR A 155 -15.52 -3.56 -16.81
N LEU A 156 -14.57 -4.10 -16.06
CA LEU A 156 -13.44 -3.34 -15.54
C LEU A 156 -12.17 -4.18 -15.49
N LEU A 157 -11.07 -3.45 -15.51
CA LEU A 157 -9.73 -3.88 -15.14
C LEU A 157 -9.31 -3.03 -13.94
N ALA A 158 -8.82 -3.63 -12.87
CA ALA A 158 -8.34 -2.90 -11.72
C ALA A 158 -7.00 -3.43 -11.24
N TYR A 159 -6.18 -2.52 -10.74
CA TYR A 159 -4.90 -2.83 -10.11
C TYR A 159 -4.99 -2.47 -8.64
N PHE A 160 -4.56 -3.36 -7.76
CA PHE A 160 -4.64 -3.16 -6.30
C PHE A 160 -3.31 -3.51 -5.64
N GLY A 161 -2.95 -2.82 -4.56
CA GLY A 161 -1.67 -3.03 -3.88
C GLY A 161 -1.52 -2.14 -2.65
N GLY A 162 -0.57 -2.49 -1.78
CA GLY A 162 -0.33 -1.77 -0.53
C GLY A 162 0.29 -0.38 -0.72
N ALA A 163 0.93 -0.12 -1.86
CA ALA A 163 1.50 1.17 -2.21
C ALA A 163 0.46 2.14 -2.81
N ILE A 164 -0.72 1.66 -3.19
CA ILE A 164 -1.83 2.51 -3.60
C ILE A 164 -2.52 3.01 -2.33
N PRO A 165 -2.58 4.33 -2.07
CA PRO A 165 -3.22 4.85 -0.87
C PRO A 165 -4.68 4.39 -0.79
N PRO A 166 -5.15 3.79 0.31
CA PRO A 166 -6.57 3.49 0.45
C PRO A 166 -7.37 4.78 0.67
N ILE A 167 -8.57 4.86 0.10
CA ILE A 167 -9.51 5.98 0.32
C ILE A 167 -10.90 5.47 0.66
N THR A 168 -11.61 6.23 1.51
CA THR A 168 -12.96 5.88 1.98
C THR A 168 -14.02 6.15 0.92
N ASP A 169 -13.93 7.29 0.25
CA ASP A 169 -14.87 7.70 -0.80
C ASP A 169 -14.23 7.48 -2.17
N ILE A 170 -14.96 6.86 -3.10
CA ILE A 170 -14.48 6.65 -4.46
C ILE A 170 -14.27 8.00 -5.14
N ARG A 171 -13.10 8.19 -5.76
CA ARG A 171 -12.75 9.42 -6.49
C ARG A 171 -12.34 9.08 -7.92
N THR A 172 -12.49 10.04 -8.83
CA THR A 172 -11.95 9.92 -10.18
C THR A 172 -10.62 10.65 -10.23
N GLU A 173 -9.55 9.94 -10.60
CA GLU A 173 -8.20 10.48 -10.69
C GLU A 173 -7.68 10.35 -12.13
N THR A 174 -6.79 11.26 -12.51
CA THR A 174 -6.03 11.11 -13.76
C THR A 174 -4.79 10.28 -13.47
N VAL A 175 -4.65 9.16 -14.17
CA VAL A 175 -3.54 8.21 -14.00
C VAL A 175 -2.84 7.96 -15.34
N SER A 176 -1.57 7.58 -15.27
CA SER A 176 -0.87 7.00 -16.42
C SER A 176 -0.83 5.48 -16.23
N LEU A 177 -1.41 4.75 -17.17
CA LEU A 177 -1.30 3.29 -17.24
C LEU A 177 -0.27 2.95 -18.31
N THR A 178 0.77 2.22 -17.93
CA THR A 178 1.75 1.67 -18.86
C THR A 178 1.48 0.18 -19.03
N GLN A 179 1.37 -0.28 -20.27
CA GLN A 179 1.20 -1.69 -20.62
C GLN A 179 2.06 -2.01 -21.83
N SER A 180 3.02 -2.94 -21.69
CA SER A 180 3.93 -3.35 -22.78
C SER A 180 4.67 -2.18 -23.43
N GLY A 181 5.08 -1.21 -22.60
CA GLY A 181 5.78 0.00 -23.02
C GLY A 181 4.90 1.10 -23.61
N GLU A 182 3.60 0.87 -23.81
CA GLU A 182 2.67 1.91 -24.22
C GLU A 182 2.09 2.63 -23.01
N ILE A 183 2.16 3.97 -23.01
CA ILE A 183 1.65 4.81 -21.93
C ILE A 183 0.32 5.43 -22.34
N GLN A 184 -0.70 5.25 -21.50
CA GLN A 184 -2.03 5.79 -21.70
C GLN A 184 -2.42 6.66 -20.49
N ARG A 185 -2.74 7.93 -20.73
CA ARG A 185 -3.25 8.82 -19.69
C ARG A 185 -4.78 8.82 -19.71
N VAL A 186 -5.39 8.34 -18.64
CA VAL A 186 -6.84 8.11 -18.57
C VAL A 186 -7.40 8.53 -17.22
N ARG A 187 -8.73 8.73 -17.17
CA ARG A 187 -9.45 8.88 -15.91
C ARG A 187 -9.83 7.50 -15.38
N ALA A 188 -9.47 7.22 -14.14
CA ALA A 188 -9.75 5.96 -13.47
C ALA A 188 -10.39 6.23 -12.10
N SER A 189 -11.16 5.26 -11.59
CA SER A 189 -11.72 5.36 -10.25
C SER A 189 -10.70 4.86 -9.23
N HIS A 190 -10.36 5.71 -8.27
CA HIS A 190 -9.56 5.35 -7.11
C HIS A 190 -10.52 4.93 -5.98
N ALA A 191 -10.24 3.79 -5.35
CA ALA A 191 -11.06 3.23 -4.28
C ALA A 191 -10.20 2.38 -3.33
N SER A 192 -10.79 1.94 -2.22
CA SER A 192 -10.24 0.83 -1.42
C SER A 192 -10.77 -0.52 -1.93
N LEU A 193 -9.98 -1.58 -1.72
CA LEU A 193 -10.38 -2.93 -2.05
C LEU A 193 -11.57 -3.36 -1.15
N PRO A 194 -12.69 -3.90 -1.70
CA PRO A 194 -13.91 -4.11 -0.91
C PRO A 194 -13.75 -5.07 0.29
N TRP A 195 -12.84 -6.03 0.19
CA TRP A 195 -12.55 -7.00 1.25
C TRP A 195 -11.33 -6.64 2.11
N SER A 196 -10.68 -5.50 1.85
CA SER A 196 -9.57 -4.98 2.65
C SER A 196 -9.43 -3.47 2.51
N ALA A 197 -9.95 -2.73 3.50
CA ALA A 197 -9.86 -1.27 3.54
C ALA A 197 -8.41 -0.73 3.65
N LYS A 198 -7.42 -1.60 3.87
CA LYS A 198 -5.99 -1.24 3.93
C LYS A 198 -5.30 -1.27 2.56
N ILE A 199 -5.96 -1.76 1.52
CA ILE A 199 -5.39 -1.93 0.19
C ILE A 199 -6.11 -0.98 -0.76
N GLY A 200 -5.37 -0.07 -1.38
CA GLY A 200 -5.92 0.80 -2.43
C GLY A 200 -6.04 0.06 -3.77
N MET A 201 -6.90 0.61 -4.62
CA MET A 201 -7.22 0.07 -5.95
C MET A 201 -7.47 1.21 -6.95
N ILE A 202 -6.94 1.07 -8.16
CA ILE A 202 -7.24 1.92 -9.31
C ILE A 202 -8.03 1.10 -10.33
N ILE A 203 -9.20 1.60 -10.72
CA ILE A 203 -10.21 0.90 -11.52
C ILE A 203 -10.38 1.60 -12.86
N PHE A 204 -10.14 0.85 -13.93
CA PHE A 204 -10.30 1.27 -15.31
C PHE A 204 -11.59 0.67 -15.85
N ALA A 205 -12.50 1.54 -16.29
CA ALA A 205 -13.67 1.10 -17.04
C ALA A 205 -13.23 0.63 -18.44
N VAL A 206 -13.68 -0.56 -18.84
CA VAL A 206 -13.38 -1.12 -20.15
C VAL A 206 -14.63 -0.99 -21.04
N PRO A 207 -14.50 -0.64 -22.33
CA PRO A 207 -15.66 -0.26 -23.14
C PRO A 207 -16.61 -1.41 -23.46
N SER A 208 -16.15 -2.67 -23.40
CA SER A 208 -17.01 -3.85 -23.60
C SER A 208 -16.35 -5.13 -23.11
N THR A 209 -17.15 -6.18 -22.89
CA THR A 209 -16.67 -7.55 -22.60
C THR A 209 -15.68 -8.03 -23.65
N GLN A 210 -15.90 -7.73 -24.93
CA GLN A 210 -15.00 -8.14 -26.00
C GLN A 210 -13.66 -7.41 -25.94
N ALA A 211 -13.67 -6.11 -25.62
CA ALA A 211 -12.44 -5.36 -25.39
C ALA A 211 -11.69 -5.89 -24.17
N LEU A 212 -12.41 -6.24 -23.09
CA LEU A 212 -11.81 -6.84 -21.89
C LEU A 212 -11.13 -8.17 -22.22
N LEU A 213 -11.85 -9.10 -22.84
CA LEU A 213 -11.30 -10.42 -23.18
C LEU A 213 -10.13 -10.31 -24.18
N GLY A 214 -10.22 -9.36 -25.11
CA GLY A 214 -9.18 -9.07 -26.08
C GLY A 214 -7.90 -8.54 -25.45
N SER A 215 -7.99 -7.79 -24.33
CA SER A 215 -6.84 -7.18 -23.67
C SER A 215 -6.07 -8.12 -22.73
N ILE A 216 -6.54 -9.36 -22.49
CA ILE A 216 -5.91 -10.28 -21.52
C ILE A 216 -4.76 -11.03 -22.18
N GLU A 217 -3.60 -10.42 -22.33
CA GLU A 217 -2.42 -11.09 -22.90
C GLU A 217 -1.88 -12.23 -22.04
N GLU A 218 -1.23 -13.21 -22.68
CA GLU A 218 -0.63 -14.36 -22.00
C GLU A 218 0.41 -13.90 -20.96
N ASN A 219 1.23 -12.93 -21.33
CA ASN A 219 2.13 -12.22 -20.44
C ASN A 219 1.93 -10.72 -20.63
N GLN A 220 1.83 -9.97 -19.54
CA GLN A 220 1.66 -8.52 -19.59
C GLN A 220 2.40 -7.89 -18.43
N ASP A 221 3.34 -7.00 -18.73
CA ASP A 221 3.86 -6.02 -17.79
C ASP A 221 2.88 -4.85 -17.64
N TYR A 222 2.83 -4.27 -16.45
CA TYR A 222 2.02 -3.11 -16.18
C TYR A 222 2.67 -2.20 -15.13
N SER A 223 2.42 -0.91 -15.24
CA SER A 223 2.59 0.04 -14.14
C SER A 223 1.48 1.09 -14.15
N VAL A 224 1.16 1.61 -12.97
CA VAL A 224 0.22 2.72 -12.81
C VAL A 224 0.91 3.83 -12.04
N GLU A 225 0.86 5.02 -12.63
CA GLU A 225 1.31 6.25 -11.99
C GLU A 225 0.12 7.15 -11.65
N MET A 226 0.17 7.74 -10.47
CA MET A 226 -0.82 8.68 -9.96
C MET A 226 -0.09 9.85 -9.30
N GLY A 227 -0.41 11.09 -9.69
CA GLY A 227 0.28 12.28 -9.17
C GLY A 227 1.79 12.33 -9.48
N GLY A 228 2.23 11.68 -10.55
CA GLY A 228 3.66 11.60 -10.93
C GLY A 228 4.48 10.57 -10.15
N GLN A 229 3.84 9.74 -9.32
CA GLN A 229 4.48 8.65 -8.60
C GLN A 229 3.93 7.31 -9.09
N GLU A 230 4.82 6.34 -9.33
CA GLU A 230 4.41 4.94 -9.55
C GLU A 230 3.81 4.36 -8.27
N VAL A 231 2.55 3.95 -8.32
CA VAL A 231 1.82 3.40 -7.16
C VAL A 231 1.68 1.89 -7.21
N ILE A 232 1.87 1.29 -8.38
CA ILE A 232 1.96 -0.16 -8.55
C ILE A 232 2.64 -0.51 -9.86
N HIS A 233 3.42 -1.58 -9.86
CA HIS A 233 3.91 -2.24 -11.06
C HIS A 233 3.86 -3.76 -10.89
N GLY A 234 3.91 -4.46 -12.01
CA GLY A 234 4.04 -5.90 -11.98
C GLY A 234 4.03 -6.52 -13.36
N LYS A 235 3.98 -7.84 -13.34
CA LYS A 235 3.78 -8.65 -14.53
C LYS A 235 2.86 -9.81 -14.17
N TRP A 236 1.87 -10.07 -15.01
CA TRP A 236 1.14 -11.34 -14.97
C TRP A 236 1.62 -12.27 -16.07
N HIS A 237 1.37 -13.56 -15.87
CA HIS A 237 1.61 -14.64 -16.82
C HIS A 237 0.38 -15.54 -16.86
N SER A 238 0.33 -16.54 -17.75
CA SER A 238 -0.79 -17.47 -17.86
C SER A 238 -2.14 -16.79 -18.12
N GLY A 239 -2.12 -15.62 -18.77
CA GLY A 239 -3.32 -14.85 -19.06
C GLY A 239 -4.29 -15.56 -20.00
N SER A 240 -3.82 -16.48 -20.84
CA SER A 240 -4.70 -17.35 -21.65
C SER A 240 -5.63 -18.21 -20.79
N THR A 241 -5.20 -18.60 -19.59
CA THR A 241 -6.04 -19.34 -18.63
C THR A 241 -7.17 -18.45 -18.11
N ALA A 242 -6.85 -17.21 -17.74
CA ALA A 242 -7.84 -16.22 -17.31
C ALA A 242 -8.81 -15.86 -18.43
N ARG A 243 -8.29 -15.61 -19.64
CA ARG A 243 -9.08 -15.34 -20.84
C ARG A 243 -10.06 -16.47 -21.12
N LYS A 244 -9.60 -17.73 -21.13
CA LYS A 244 -10.44 -18.91 -21.37
C LYS A 244 -11.50 -19.06 -20.28
N TRP A 245 -11.12 -18.91 -19.02
CA TRP A 245 -12.07 -19.03 -17.90
C TRP A 245 -13.15 -17.95 -17.98
N LEU A 246 -12.77 -16.68 -18.20
CA LEU A 246 -13.70 -15.56 -18.33
C LEU A 246 -14.62 -15.74 -19.53
N SER A 247 -14.09 -16.05 -20.72
CA SER A 247 -14.89 -16.34 -21.92
C SER A 247 -15.95 -17.41 -21.65
N ASN A 248 -15.56 -18.49 -20.97
CA ASN A 248 -16.50 -19.55 -20.60
C ASN A 248 -17.54 -19.05 -19.59
N CYS A 249 -17.13 -18.30 -18.57
CA CYS A 249 -18.05 -17.77 -17.55
C CYS A 249 -19.08 -16.83 -18.17
N VAL A 250 -18.64 -15.85 -18.96
CA VAL A 250 -19.56 -14.87 -19.59
C VAL A 250 -20.50 -15.53 -20.59
N SER A 251 -20.04 -16.54 -21.34
CA SER A 251 -20.89 -17.26 -22.31
C SER A 251 -21.97 -18.13 -21.69
N LYS A 252 -21.75 -18.57 -20.43
CA LYS A 252 -22.69 -19.40 -19.67
C LYS A 252 -23.74 -18.59 -18.90
N ARG A 253 -23.59 -17.27 -18.87
CA ARG A 253 -24.62 -16.39 -18.33
C ARG A 253 -25.89 -16.61 -19.13
N SER A 254 -27.00 -16.72 -18.41
CA SER A 254 -28.28 -17.14 -18.96
C SER A 254 -28.63 -16.38 -20.25
N LYS A 255 -28.97 -17.13 -21.31
CA LYS A 255 -30.02 -16.69 -22.24
C LYS A 255 -31.29 -16.38 -21.46
#